data_AF-A0A937GV59-F1
#
_entry.id   AF-A0A937GV59-F1
#
_cell.length_a   1.000
_cell.length_b   1.000
_cell.length_c   1.000
_cell.angle_alpha   90.00
_cell.angle_beta   90.00
_cell.angle_gamma   90.00
#
_symmetry.space_group_name_H-M   'P 1'
#
loop_
_entity.id
_entity.type
_entity.pdbx_description
1 polymer ?
#
loop_
_entity_poly.entity_id
_entity_poly.type
_entity_poly.pdbx_seq_one_letter_code
_entity_poly.pdbx_strand_id
1 'polypeptide(L)'
;MSWRAPVGKRRGAIDWIELIFKDHGFLRLAWHNQHQIADGVWRSNQPGPGRIARLADNGIKSIVNLRGPRDDGGWQLEAEACQKAGITLFDFTARSRAAPSKAMLHAAKSLFAEIEKPVLMHCKSG
;
A
#
# COMPACT_ATOMS: atom_id res chain seq x y z
N MET A 1 5.57 12.76 13.24
CA MET A 1 4.41 11.91 12.93
C MET A 1 4.95 10.57 12.49
N SER A 2 4.46 9.47 13.05
CA SER A 2 4.80 8.14 12.53
C SER A 2 3.79 7.80 11.45
N TRP A 3 4.25 7.55 10.22
CA TRP A 3 3.39 7.05 9.13
C TRP A 3 3.30 5.52 9.12
N ARG A 4 4.04 4.83 9.99
CA ARG A 4 3.98 3.38 10.08
C ARG A 4 2.56 2.95 10.41
N ALA A 5 2.01 2.11 9.54
CA ALA A 5 0.67 1.59 9.73
C ALA A 5 0.60 0.75 11.02
N PRO A 6 -0.49 0.83 11.79
CA PRO A 6 -0.70 -0.07 12.91
C PRO A 6 -0.88 -1.50 12.43
N VAL A 7 -0.74 -2.45 13.36
CA VAL A 7 -1.04 -3.86 13.08
C VAL A 7 -2.52 -4.01 12.70
N GLY A 8 -2.79 -4.69 11.59
CA GLY A 8 -4.13 -4.99 11.14
C GLY A 8 -4.91 -5.88 12.12
N LYS A 9 -6.22 -5.70 12.18
CA LYS A 9 -7.18 -6.51 12.96
C LYS A 9 -8.02 -7.35 12.01
N ARG A 10 -7.45 -8.46 11.54
CA ARG A 10 -8.12 -9.36 10.60
C ARG A 10 -9.43 -9.90 11.20
N ARG A 11 -10.51 -9.83 10.42
CA ARG A 11 -11.89 -10.28 10.76
C ARG A 11 -12.28 -11.56 10.01
N GLY A 12 -11.36 -12.16 9.25
CA GLY A 12 -11.54 -13.44 8.58
C GLY A 12 -12.07 -13.31 7.15
N ALA A 13 -13.08 -14.11 6.79
CA ALA A 13 -13.61 -14.18 5.43
C ALA A 13 -14.25 -12.86 4.95
N ILE A 14 -14.79 -12.06 5.88
CA ILE A 14 -15.39 -10.77 5.54
C ILE A 14 -14.38 -9.83 4.87
N ASP A 15 -13.10 -9.86 5.28
CA ASP A 15 -12.10 -8.98 4.70
C ASP A 15 -11.83 -9.30 3.23
N TRP A 16 -11.87 -10.60 2.88
CA TRP A 16 -11.77 -11.05 1.50
C TRP A 16 -12.99 -10.65 0.67
N ILE A 17 -14.20 -10.79 1.23
CA ILE A 17 -15.43 -10.34 0.56
C ILE A 17 -15.36 -8.85 0.26
N GLU A 18 -14.90 -8.03 1.21
CA GLU A 18 -14.74 -6.60 1.00
C GLU A 18 -13.68 -6.28 -0.05
N LEU A 19 -12.51 -6.93 0.00
CA LEU A 19 -11.46 -6.72 -1.00
C LEU A 19 -11.94 -7.11 -2.40
N ILE A 20 -12.53 -8.29 -2.55
CA ILE A 20 -12.91 -8.84 -3.86
C ILE A 20 -14.12 -8.12 -4.42
N PHE A 21 -15.22 -8.04 -3.67
CA PHE A 21 -16.50 -7.55 -4.20
C PHE A 21 -16.71 -6.05 -3.96
N LYS A 22 -16.44 -5.52 -2.76
CA LYS A 22 -16.63 -4.07 -2.50
C LYS A 22 -15.55 -3.23 -3.19
N ASP A 23 -14.28 -3.62 -3.07
CA ASP A 23 -13.16 -2.86 -3.66
C ASP A 23 -12.83 -3.28 -5.10
N HIS A 24 -13.52 -4.29 -5.65
CA HIS A 24 -13.31 -4.83 -7.01
C HIS A 24 -11.90 -5.43 -7.20
N GLY A 25 -11.38 -6.07 -6.15
CA GLY A 25 -10.06 -6.69 -6.13
C GLY A 25 -9.87 -7.78 -7.18
N PHE A 26 -10.94 -8.40 -7.69
CA PHE A 26 -10.87 -9.40 -8.75
C PHE A 26 -10.21 -8.86 -10.04
N LEU A 27 -10.40 -7.57 -10.37
CA LEU A 27 -9.74 -6.94 -11.52
C LEU A 27 -8.22 -6.94 -11.39
N ARG A 28 -7.73 -6.93 -10.14
CA ARG A 28 -6.30 -6.84 -9.82
C ARG A 28 -5.60 -8.20 -9.77
N LEU A 29 -6.34 -9.29 -10.05
CA LEU A 29 -5.77 -10.63 -10.20
C LEU A 29 -4.94 -10.75 -11.49
N ALA A 30 -5.35 -10.07 -12.57
CA ALA A 30 -4.66 -10.11 -13.86
C ALA A 30 -3.99 -8.78 -14.24
N TRP A 31 -4.49 -7.64 -13.74
CA TRP A 31 -3.95 -6.32 -14.06
C TRP A 31 -3.33 -5.67 -12.82
N HIS A 32 -2.05 -5.28 -12.88
CA HIS A 32 -1.32 -4.79 -11.72
C HIS A 32 -0.86 -3.33 -11.83
N ASN A 33 -0.74 -2.80 -13.05
CA ASN A 33 -0.21 -1.46 -13.29
C ASN A 33 1.14 -1.22 -12.57
N GLN A 34 1.99 -2.26 -12.49
CA GLN A 34 3.23 -2.24 -11.72
C GLN A 34 4.40 -1.76 -12.58
N HIS A 35 5.02 -0.65 -12.20
CA HIS A 35 6.12 -0.03 -12.95
C HIS A 35 7.17 0.55 -12.00
N GLN A 36 8.45 0.44 -12.38
CA GLN A 36 9.52 1.18 -11.73
C GLN A 36 9.56 2.59 -12.31
N ILE A 37 9.53 3.61 -11.45
CA ILE A 37 9.51 5.02 -11.86
C ILE A 37 10.81 5.76 -11.52
N ALA A 38 11.62 5.18 -10.63
CA ALA A 38 12.97 5.61 -10.31
C ALA A 38 13.72 4.42 -9.71
N ASP A 39 15.04 4.56 -9.53
CA ASP A 39 15.84 3.50 -8.94
C ASP A 39 15.34 3.12 -7.53
N GLY A 40 15.02 1.84 -7.36
CA GLY A 40 14.37 1.28 -6.17
C GLY A 40 12.97 1.81 -5.85
N VAL A 41 12.29 2.51 -6.76
CA VAL A 41 10.94 3.10 -6.52
C VAL A 41 9.94 2.58 -7.53
N TRP A 42 8.91 1.92 -7.02
CA TRP A 42 7.86 1.27 -7.80
C TRP A 42 6.51 1.89 -7.51
N ARG A 43 5.62 1.84 -8.51
CA ARG A 43 4.17 2.07 -8.33
C ARG A 43 3.39 0.83 -8.71
N SER A 44 2.21 0.63 -8.13
CA SER A 44 1.20 -0.30 -8.65
C SER A 44 -0.21 0.04 -8.17
N ASN A 45 -1.22 -0.67 -8.68
CA ASN A 45 -2.49 -0.76 -7.97
C ASN A 45 -2.35 -1.48 -6.62
N GLN A 46 -3.37 -1.43 -5.77
CA GLN A 46 -3.31 -2.04 -4.44
C GLN A 46 -3.02 -3.55 -4.55
N PRO A 47 -1.90 -4.02 -3.98
CA PRO A 47 -1.54 -5.43 -4.04
C PRO A 47 -2.41 -6.24 -3.07
N GLY A 48 -2.83 -7.43 -3.49
CA GLY A 48 -3.42 -8.41 -2.57
C GLY A 48 -2.34 -9.17 -1.79
N PRO A 49 -2.71 -9.98 -0.77
CA PRO A 49 -1.77 -10.69 0.09
C PRO A 49 -0.71 -11.52 -0.64
N GLY A 50 -1.11 -12.31 -1.65
CA GLY A 50 -0.16 -13.11 -2.43
C GLY A 50 0.82 -12.27 -3.25
N ARG A 51 0.40 -11.07 -3.69
CA ARG A 51 1.30 -10.13 -4.37
C ARG A 51 2.28 -9.49 -3.40
N ILE A 52 1.86 -9.18 -2.19
CA ILE A 52 2.74 -8.63 -1.14
C ILE A 52 3.86 -9.63 -0.82
N ALA A 53 3.55 -10.92 -0.70
CA ALA A 53 4.57 -11.96 -0.55
C ALA A 53 5.57 -11.96 -1.71
N ARG A 54 5.09 -11.95 -2.97
CA ARG A 54 5.97 -11.89 -4.15
C ARG A 54 6.79 -10.60 -4.24
N LEU A 55 6.26 -9.48 -3.74
CA LEU A 55 6.99 -8.22 -3.67
C LEU A 55 8.16 -8.32 -2.68
N ALA A 56 7.95 -8.97 -1.53
CA ALA A 56 9.02 -9.24 -0.57
C ALA A 56 10.10 -10.16 -1.16
N ASP A 57 9.70 -11.22 -1.87
CA ASP A 57 10.64 -12.11 -2.58
C ASP A 57 11.47 -11.35 -3.63
N ASN A 58 10.89 -10.32 -4.26
CA ASN A 58 11.57 -9.42 -5.19
C ASN A 58 12.37 -8.31 -4.50
N GLY A 59 12.49 -8.34 -3.17
CA GLY A 59 13.33 -7.43 -2.39
C GLY A 59 12.66 -6.11 -1.97
N ILE A 60 11.35 -5.92 -2.17
CA ILE A 60 10.65 -4.74 -1.64
C ILE A 60 10.73 -4.75 -0.10
N LYS A 61 11.13 -3.62 0.47
CA LYS A 61 11.30 -3.40 1.92
C LYS A 61 10.15 -2.59 2.53
N SER A 62 9.60 -1.68 1.73
CA SER A 62 8.53 -0.78 2.18
C SER A 62 7.35 -0.76 1.19
N ILE A 63 6.14 -0.60 1.72
CA ILE A 63 4.95 -0.26 0.94
C ILE A 63 4.36 1.05 1.47
N VAL A 64 4.04 1.98 0.57
CA VAL A 64 3.35 3.23 0.89
C VAL A 64 1.92 3.18 0.36
N ASN A 65 0.96 3.10 1.27
CA ASN A 65 -0.47 3.17 0.98
C ASN A 65 -0.94 4.62 0.89
N LEU A 66 -1.17 5.07 -0.34
CA LEU A 66 -1.63 6.43 -0.63
C LEU A 66 -3.11 6.66 -0.31
N ARG A 67 -3.88 5.60 -0.03
CA ARG A 67 -5.29 5.70 0.38
C ARG A 67 -5.44 6.13 1.84
N GLY A 68 -4.35 6.13 2.60
CA GLY A 68 -4.34 6.41 4.04
C GLY A 68 -4.87 5.23 4.88
N PRO A 69 -4.94 5.41 6.21
CA PRO A 69 -5.45 4.38 7.12
C PRO A 69 -6.93 4.13 6.86
N ARG A 70 -7.32 2.86 6.83
CA ARG A 70 -8.70 2.43 6.52
C ARG A 70 -9.09 1.24 7.38
N ASP A 71 -10.36 1.15 7.75
CA ASP A 71 -10.91 -0.01 8.46
C ASP A 71 -11.76 -0.88 7.52
N ASP A 72 -11.16 -1.29 6.39
CA ASP A 72 -11.79 -2.20 5.43
C ASP A 72 -10.91 -3.41 5.17
N GLY A 73 -11.53 -4.46 4.62
CA GLY A 73 -10.87 -5.73 4.37
C GLY A 73 -9.63 -5.64 3.49
N GLY A 74 -9.60 -4.71 2.53
CA GLY A 74 -8.43 -4.51 1.68
C GLY A 74 -7.22 -4.05 2.49
N TRP A 75 -7.42 -3.06 3.36
CA TRP A 75 -6.37 -2.58 4.26
C TRP A 75 -5.98 -3.61 5.32
N GLN A 76 -6.96 -4.31 5.94
CA GLN A 76 -6.66 -5.34 6.95
C GLN A 76 -5.80 -6.48 6.38
N LEU A 77 -6.10 -6.93 5.15
CA LEU A 77 -5.35 -7.96 4.45
C LEU A 77 -3.95 -7.49 4.04
N GLU A 78 -3.83 -6.23 3.63
CA GLU A 78 -2.54 -5.63 3.27
C GLU A 78 -1.62 -5.46 4.47
N ALA A 79 -2.12 -4.92 5.58
CA ALA A 79 -1.37 -4.75 6.82
C ALA A 79 -0.84 -6.09 7.35
N GLU A 80 -1.70 -7.11 7.40
CA GLU A 80 -1.31 -8.45 7.84
C GLU A 80 -0.29 -9.09 6.87
N ALA A 81 -0.48 -8.96 5.55
CA ALA A 81 0.44 -9.52 4.58
C ALA A 81 1.81 -8.85 4.65
N CYS A 82 1.87 -7.53 4.83
CA CYS A 82 3.12 -6.80 5.02
C CYS A 82 3.85 -7.27 6.28
N GLN A 83 3.12 -7.43 7.40
CA GLN A 83 3.68 -7.94 8.64
C GLN A 83 4.29 -9.33 8.47
N LYS A 84 3.57 -10.24 7.80
CA LYS A 84 4.06 -11.61 7.54
C LYS A 84 5.28 -11.64 6.62
N ALA A 85 5.34 -10.72 5.66
CA ALA A 85 6.40 -10.66 4.67
C ALA A 85 7.63 -9.83 5.12
N GLY A 86 7.59 -9.25 6.33
CA GLY A 86 8.66 -8.37 6.81
C GLY A 86 8.76 -7.04 6.06
N ILE A 87 7.66 -6.61 5.42
CA ILE A 87 7.57 -5.32 4.72
C ILE A 87 7.02 -4.27 5.69
N THR A 88 7.66 -3.10 5.72
CA THR A 88 7.12 -1.96 6.49
C THR A 88 6.02 -1.27 5.69
N LEU A 89 4.80 -1.25 6.23
CA LEU A 89 3.67 -0.53 5.64
C LEU A 89 3.61 0.90 6.20
N PHE A 90 3.50 1.88 5.31
CA PHE A 90 3.32 3.29 5.62
C PHE A 90 1.98 3.78 5.09
N ASP A 91 1.15 4.37 5.95
CA ASP A 91 -0.10 5.02 5.56
C ASP A 91 0.13 6.52 5.34
N PHE A 92 -0.09 6.98 4.09
CA PHE A 92 0.08 8.38 3.73
C PHE A 92 -1.05 8.84 2.81
N THR A 93 -2.00 9.62 3.31
CA THR A 93 -3.18 10.00 2.51
C THR A 93 -2.84 11.01 1.40
N ALA A 94 -3.02 10.61 0.15
CA ALA A 94 -3.03 11.49 -1.02
C ALA A 94 -4.40 11.50 -1.68
N ARG A 95 -4.91 12.68 -2.06
CA ARG A 95 -6.21 12.82 -2.74
C ARG A 95 -6.01 12.89 -4.24
N SER A 96 -6.78 12.10 -5.01
CA SER A 96 -6.72 12.11 -6.47
C SER A 96 -7.38 13.32 -7.14
N ARG A 97 -8.34 13.96 -6.44
CA ARG A 97 -9.20 15.03 -6.98
C ARG A 97 -8.86 16.42 -6.46
N ALA A 98 -7.71 16.58 -5.81
CA ALA A 98 -7.27 17.87 -5.27
C ALA A 98 -5.76 18.00 -5.43
N ALA A 99 -5.29 19.21 -5.72
CA ALA A 99 -3.86 19.50 -5.71
C ALA A 99 -3.27 19.25 -4.30
N PRO A 100 -2.02 18.76 -4.21
CA PRO A 100 -1.33 18.64 -2.93
C PRO A 100 -1.22 19.99 -2.21
N SER A 101 -1.50 20.01 -0.91
CA SER A 101 -1.24 21.19 -0.11
C SER A 101 0.27 21.34 0.17
N LYS A 102 0.72 22.56 0.47
CA LYS A 102 2.10 22.80 0.92
C LYS A 102 2.50 21.87 2.08
N ALA A 103 1.60 21.69 3.05
CA ALA A 103 1.83 20.80 4.20
C ALA A 103 2.00 19.33 3.76
N MET A 104 1.18 18.86 2.81
CA MET A 104 1.30 17.51 2.25
C MET A 104 2.64 17.30 1.54
N LEU A 105 3.12 18.29 0.78
CA LEU A 105 4.42 18.20 0.10
C LEU A 105 5.59 18.09 1.10
N HIS A 106 5.57 18.88 2.17
CA HIS A 106 6.56 18.76 3.24
C HIS A 106 6.46 17.40 3.97
N ALA A 107 5.25 16.92 4.24
CA ALA A 107 5.05 15.61 4.85
C ALA A 107 5.54 14.47 3.95
N ALA A 108 5.31 14.55 2.63
CA ALA A 108 5.83 13.59 1.67
C ALA A 108 7.37 13.58 1.68
N LYS A 109 8.02 14.75 1.67
CA LYS A 109 9.48 14.85 1.79
C LYS A 109 9.99 14.13 3.04
N SER A 110 9.34 14.34 4.18
CA SER A 110 9.72 13.69 5.44
C SER A 110 9.48 12.18 5.43
N LEU A 111 8.36 11.71 4.84
CA LEU A 111 8.09 10.29 4.63
C LEU A 111 9.19 9.64 3.78
N PHE A 112 9.53 10.23 2.63
CA PHE A 112 10.56 9.70 1.74
C PHE A 112 11.97 9.64 2.37
N ALA A 113 12.21 10.40 3.44
CA ALA A 113 13.44 10.31 4.23
C ALA A 113 13.43 9.16 5.25
N GLU A 114 12.26 8.62 5.61
CA GLU A 114 12.10 7.50 6.56
C GLU A 114 12.01 6.13 5.86
N ILE A 115 11.46 6.06 4.64
CA ILE A 115 11.22 4.79 3.95
C ILE A 115 12.52 4.10 3.51
N GLU A 116 12.53 2.77 3.61
CA GLU A 116 13.61 1.94 3.07
C GLU A 116 13.27 1.51 1.63
N LYS A 117 14.24 1.65 0.71
CA LYS A 117 14.14 1.16 -0.66
C LYS A 117 14.72 -0.27 -0.77
N PRO A 118 14.26 -1.11 -1.72
CA PRO A 118 13.22 -0.84 -2.71
C PRO A 118 11.82 -0.65 -2.11
N VAL A 119 11.07 0.35 -2.62
CA VAL A 119 9.74 0.73 -2.12
C VAL A 119 8.70 0.64 -3.22
N LEU A 120 7.49 0.21 -2.87
CA LEU A 120 6.31 0.27 -3.73
C LEU A 120 5.28 1.24 -3.14
N MET A 121 4.77 2.16 -3.95
CA MET A 121 3.62 2.98 -3.57
C MET A 121 2.39 2.62 -4.39
N HIS A 122 1.22 2.66 -3.77
CA HIS A 122 -0.04 2.37 -4.45
C HIS A 122 -1.17 3.28 -3.96
N CYS A 123 -2.16 3.50 -4.82
CA CYS A 123 -3.49 3.94 -4.41
C CYS A 123 -4.49 2.78 -4.58
N LYS A 124 -5.68 3.02 -5.14
CA LYS A 124 -6.58 1.94 -5.56
C LYS A 124 -6.14 1.28 -6.87
N SER A 125 -5.84 2.09 -7.88
CA SER A 125 -5.60 1.66 -9.27
C SER A 125 -4.17 1.91 -9.78
N GLY A 126 -3.30 2.51 -8.96
CA GLY A 126 -1.91 2.83 -9.28
C GLY A 126 -1.76 4.28 -9.70
#